data_AF-A0A5C6TPZ3-F1
#
_entry.id   AF-A0A5C6TPZ3-F1
#
_cell.length_a   1.000
_cell.length_b   1.000
_cell.length_c   1.000
_cell.angle_alpha   90.00
_cell.angle_beta   90.00
_cell.angle_gamma   90.00
#
_symmetry.space_group_name_H-M   'P 1'
#
loop_
_entity.id
_entity.type
_entity.pdbx_description
1 polymer ?
#
loop_
_entity_poly.entity_id
_entity_poly.type
_entity_poly.pdbx_seq_one_letter_code
_entity_poly.pdbx_strand_id
1 'polypeptide(L)'
;MKLAPSDFRFLSAWVQGVDVREAWSRYCAHRGAVDLRRIRTAVRTMLDQLAAVARRHGDGSTAALLRRDPARMAARAGQGADAGPTLDAFAATLPDADFYSEAELIQLWQERFGRRQTQAAAAARRRARLVARQLDALRRLEQLAATSPVPDDDIRAWLDAPLAERLARVGLVRLQELVAFINRHGYRWYRRVPRIGEEGAMRLARWLGEHEASLGILRLHAVVPLARLQRDQLTPPPTFGVVPIERLRLPEALSGREGSNRAPATRCKIAARNDHEAVQAWLELRRPVADTGNAHTGAPTARRPNASCSGRCSSGASRCRRSMAPTAWSTAASSRSPGRCGSARSRPSAGANTGGPSRGRWHPVRGGPPR
;
A
#
# COMPACT_ATOMS: atom_id res chain seq x y z
N MET A 1 -0.05 16.69 -8.38
CA MET A 1 0.64 15.77 -7.47
C MET A 1 0.62 16.39 -6.08
N LYS A 2 0.18 15.64 -5.07
CA LYS A 2 0.22 16.02 -3.66
C LYS A 2 1.55 15.58 -3.05
N LEU A 3 1.91 16.19 -1.93
CA LEU A 3 3.14 15.94 -1.19
C LEU A 3 2.82 15.32 0.17
N ALA A 4 3.38 14.14 0.43
CA ALA A 4 3.30 13.48 1.72
C ALA A 4 4.46 13.93 2.63
N PRO A 5 4.34 13.78 3.97
CA PRO A 5 5.46 13.95 4.88
C PRO A 5 6.71 13.11 4.53
N SER A 6 6.55 11.99 3.84
CA SER A 6 7.69 11.18 3.34
C SER A 6 8.45 11.88 2.20
N ASP A 7 7.77 12.65 1.34
CA ASP A 7 8.43 13.42 0.28
C ASP A 7 9.33 14.52 0.88
N PHE A 8 8.93 15.14 2.00
CA PHE A 8 9.76 16.12 2.72
C PHE A 8 11.00 15.48 3.35
N ARG A 9 10.88 14.27 3.90
CA ARG A 9 12.02 13.49 4.41
C ARG A 9 13.00 13.15 3.29
N PHE A 10 12.48 12.75 2.12
CA PHE A 10 13.29 12.53 0.92
C PHE A 10 14.04 13.79 0.48
N LEU A 11 13.35 14.93 0.36
CA LEU A 11 13.97 16.20 -0.02
C LEU A 11 15.02 16.65 1.00
N SER A 12 14.78 16.43 2.29
CA SER A 12 15.74 16.73 3.35
C SER A 12 17.01 15.87 3.23
N ALA A 13 16.86 14.57 3.00
CA ALA A 13 17.98 13.66 2.76
C ALA A 13 18.77 14.05 1.48
N TRP A 14 18.05 14.42 0.42
CA TRP A 14 18.64 14.91 -0.83
C TRP A 14 19.47 16.19 -0.62
N VAL A 15 18.94 17.18 0.13
CA VAL A 15 19.66 18.43 0.46
C VAL A 15 20.91 18.15 1.30
N GLN A 16 20.84 17.18 2.22
CA GLN A 16 21.98 16.76 3.04
C GLN A 16 23.06 16.01 2.25
N GLY A 17 22.76 15.57 1.03
CA GLY A 17 23.69 14.84 0.16
C GLY A 17 23.73 13.34 0.43
N VAL A 18 22.68 12.78 1.03
CA VAL A 18 22.48 11.31 1.10
C VAL A 18 22.36 10.76 -0.33
N ASP A 19 22.80 9.52 -0.54
CA ASP A 19 22.64 8.87 -1.85
C ASP A 19 21.17 8.90 -2.30
N VAL A 20 20.97 9.37 -3.53
CA VAL A 20 19.64 9.66 -4.05
C VAL A 20 18.84 8.37 -4.28
N ARG A 21 19.50 7.27 -4.62
CA ARG A 21 18.83 5.98 -4.85
C ARG A 21 18.40 5.37 -3.53
N GLU A 22 19.25 5.43 -2.51
CA GLU A 22 18.93 4.97 -1.16
C GLU A 22 17.78 5.78 -0.56
N ALA A 23 17.88 7.11 -0.58
CA ALA A 23 16.85 8.00 -0.07
C ALA A 23 15.50 7.78 -0.79
N TRP A 24 15.51 7.61 -2.11
CA TRP A 24 14.29 7.32 -2.88
C TRP A 24 13.66 5.98 -2.48
N SER A 25 14.49 4.95 -2.34
CA SER A 25 14.03 3.61 -1.96
C SER A 25 13.39 3.58 -0.57
N ARG A 26 13.87 4.43 0.34
CA ARG A 26 13.37 4.52 1.71
C ARG A 26 12.09 5.33 1.84
N TYR A 27 11.98 6.46 1.15
CA TYR A 27 10.89 7.43 1.40
C TYR A 27 9.88 7.56 0.26
N CYS A 28 10.29 7.30 -1.00
CA CYS A 28 9.45 7.51 -2.20
C CYS A 28 9.27 6.23 -3.02
N ALA A 29 9.51 5.05 -2.43
CA ALA A 29 9.45 3.75 -3.10
C ALA A 29 8.11 3.47 -3.81
N HIS A 30 7.00 3.99 -3.29
CA HIS A 30 5.66 3.83 -3.86
C HIS A 30 5.48 4.55 -5.20
N ARG A 31 6.26 5.60 -5.47
CA ARG A 31 6.17 6.38 -6.72
C ARG A 31 6.74 5.62 -7.90
N GLY A 32 7.64 4.65 -7.71
CA GLY A 32 8.12 3.78 -8.78
C GLY A 32 9.55 3.28 -8.62
N ALA A 33 10.08 2.73 -9.71
CA ALA A 33 11.41 2.13 -9.74
C ALA A 33 12.53 3.17 -9.53
N VAL A 34 13.67 2.69 -9.04
CA VAL A 34 14.85 3.49 -8.71
C VAL A 34 15.63 3.85 -10.00
N ASP A 35 15.13 4.84 -10.74
CA ASP A 35 15.74 5.38 -11.95
C ASP A 35 16.14 6.84 -11.74
N LEU A 36 17.44 7.15 -11.87
CA LEU A 36 17.98 8.49 -11.64
C LEU A 36 17.32 9.57 -12.52
N ARG A 37 16.93 9.24 -13.75
CA ARG A 37 16.26 10.22 -14.63
C ARG A 37 14.90 10.59 -14.07
N ARG A 38 14.13 9.59 -13.64
CA ARG A 38 12.81 9.79 -13.02
C ARG A 38 12.90 10.50 -11.69
N ILE A 39 13.86 10.11 -10.85
CA ILE A 39 14.07 10.75 -9.55
C ILE A 39 14.38 12.23 -9.73
N ARG A 40 15.24 12.61 -10.68
CA ARG A 40 15.52 14.03 -10.99
C ARG A 40 14.28 14.80 -11.45
N THR A 41 13.47 14.21 -12.33
CA THR A 41 12.20 14.82 -12.76
C THR A 41 11.21 14.98 -11.60
N ALA A 42 11.11 13.97 -10.74
CA ALA A 42 10.25 14.00 -9.55
C ALA A 42 10.71 15.07 -8.56
N VAL A 43 12.01 15.12 -8.22
CA VAL A 43 12.60 16.17 -7.36
C VAL A 43 12.29 17.56 -7.92
N ARG A 44 12.52 17.77 -9.23
CA ARG A 44 12.22 19.06 -9.87
C ARG A 44 10.73 19.42 -9.74
N THR A 45 9.84 18.46 -9.98
CA THR A 45 8.39 18.66 -9.87
C THR A 45 7.98 19.00 -8.44
N MET A 46 8.53 18.32 -7.43
CA MET A 46 8.30 18.61 -6.01
C MET A 46 8.78 20.02 -5.65
N LEU A 47 10.00 20.39 -6.05
CA LEU A 47 10.56 21.72 -5.79
C LEU A 47 9.78 22.82 -6.51
N ASP A 48 9.30 22.59 -7.74
CA ASP A 48 8.48 23.55 -8.48
C ASP A 48 7.11 23.77 -7.77
N GLN A 49 6.51 22.71 -7.22
CA GLN A 49 5.28 22.80 -6.41
C GLN A 49 5.51 23.56 -5.11
N LEU A 50 6.58 23.24 -4.37
CA LEU A 50 6.93 23.95 -3.14
C LEU A 50 7.25 25.43 -3.41
N ALA A 51 7.93 25.73 -4.51
CA ALA A 51 8.17 27.11 -4.94
C ALA A 51 6.87 27.85 -5.32
N ALA A 52 5.86 27.14 -5.83
CA ALA A 52 4.54 27.73 -6.08
C ALA A 52 3.76 27.96 -4.77
N VAL A 53 3.85 27.06 -3.79
CA VAL A 53 3.29 27.26 -2.45
C VAL A 53 3.95 28.46 -1.76
N ALA A 54 5.28 28.51 -1.71
CA ALA A 54 6.02 29.61 -1.09
C ALA A 54 5.64 30.97 -1.70
N ARG A 55 5.54 31.05 -3.04
CA ARG A 55 5.11 32.28 -3.72
C ARG A 55 3.68 32.70 -3.37
N ARG A 56 2.75 31.76 -3.21
CA ARG A 56 1.37 32.06 -2.80
C ARG A 56 1.27 32.64 -1.39
N HIS A 57 2.22 32.31 -0.51
CA HIS A 57 2.32 32.86 0.84
C HIS A 57 3.24 34.10 0.94
N GLY A 58 3.70 34.67 -0.19
CA GLY A 58 4.56 35.87 -0.20
C GLY A 58 6.07 35.61 -0.04
N ASP A 59 6.49 34.36 0.12
CA ASP A 59 7.88 33.96 0.38
C ASP A 59 8.67 33.68 -0.91
N GLY A 60 8.85 34.70 -1.76
CA GLY A 60 9.62 34.59 -3.00
C GLY A 60 11.09 34.19 -2.78
N SER A 61 11.69 34.62 -1.66
CA SER A 61 13.06 34.29 -1.28
C SER A 61 13.24 32.78 -0.99
N THR A 62 12.27 32.17 -0.32
CA THR A 62 12.23 30.73 -0.04
C THR A 62 12.11 29.92 -1.35
N ALA A 63 11.29 30.38 -2.29
CA ALA A 63 11.15 29.75 -3.61
C ALA A 63 12.48 29.73 -4.39
N ALA A 64 13.25 30.82 -4.33
CA ALA A 64 14.58 30.89 -4.94
C ALA A 64 15.62 30.02 -4.20
N LEU A 65 15.54 29.97 -2.87
CA LEU A 65 16.44 29.18 -2.02
C LEU A 65 16.36 27.67 -2.32
N LEU A 66 15.14 27.14 -2.50
CA LEU A 66 14.92 25.72 -2.77
C LEU A 66 15.48 25.24 -4.12
N ARG A 67 15.61 26.14 -5.10
CA ARG A 67 16.17 25.80 -6.42
C ARG A 67 17.70 25.69 -6.42
N ARG A 68 18.38 26.12 -5.35
CA ARG A 68 19.84 26.05 -5.25
C ARG A 68 20.25 24.61 -4.95
N ASP A 69 21.06 24.03 -5.82
CA ASP A 69 21.58 22.67 -5.65
C ASP A 69 22.86 22.69 -4.78
N PRO A 70 22.82 22.14 -3.55
CA PRO A 70 23.98 22.12 -2.67
C PRO A 70 25.09 21.19 -3.19
N ALA A 71 24.76 20.14 -3.96
CA ALA A 71 25.72 19.23 -4.55
C ALA A 71 26.50 19.91 -5.68
N ARG A 72 25.86 20.78 -6.48
CA ARG A 72 26.56 21.62 -7.47
C ARG A 72 27.51 22.62 -6.83
N MET A 73 27.15 23.18 -5.68
CA MET A 73 28.06 24.05 -4.92
C MET A 73 29.28 23.28 -4.40
N ALA A 74 29.07 22.05 -3.94
CA ALA A 74 30.16 21.17 -3.53
C ALA A 74 31.06 20.79 -4.70
N ALA A 75 30.48 20.46 -5.87
CA ALA A 75 31.24 20.14 -7.08
C ALA A 75 32.07 21.34 -7.56
N ARG A 76 31.50 22.56 -7.55
CA ARG A 76 32.24 23.79 -7.87
C ARG A 76 33.34 24.09 -6.85
N ALA A 77 33.08 23.82 -5.56
CA ALA A 77 34.10 23.97 -4.53
C ALA A 77 35.23 22.95 -4.75
N GLY A 78 34.92 21.68 -5.03
CA GLY A 78 35.91 20.63 -5.28
C GLY A 78 36.70 20.80 -6.58
N GLN A 79 36.11 21.41 -7.62
CA GLN A 79 36.83 21.75 -8.86
C GLN A 79 37.93 22.81 -8.67
N GLY A 80 37.86 23.61 -7.60
CA GLY A 80 38.90 24.56 -7.21
C GLY A 80 39.64 24.20 -5.91
N ALA A 81 39.15 23.19 -5.19
CA ALA A 81 39.69 22.71 -3.92
C ALA A 81 40.04 21.24 -4.07
N ASP A 82 41.11 20.98 -4.82
CA ASP A 82 41.94 19.83 -4.49
C ASP A 82 42.45 20.07 -3.07
N ALA A 83 42.17 19.17 -2.13
CA ALA A 83 42.42 19.36 -0.70
C ALA A 83 43.92 19.53 -0.35
N GLY A 84 44.77 19.47 -1.37
CA GLY A 84 46.20 19.25 -1.25
C GLY A 84 46.45 17.78 -0.92
N PRO A 85 47.66 17.28 -1.21
CA PRO A 85 48.11 16.02 -0.64
C PRO A 85 48.01 16.08 0.90
N THR A 86 47.74 14.93 1.52
CA THR A 86 47.91 14.78 2.98
C THR A 86 49.35 15.14 3.37
N LEU A 87 49.58 15.45 4.65
CA LEU A 87 50.92 15.81 5.13
C LEU A 87 51.96 14.73 4.74
N ASP A 88 51.62 13.45 4.91
CA ASP A 88 52.46 12.31 4.50
C ASP A 88 52.70 12.24 3.00
N ALA A 89 51.66 12.47 2.19
CA ALA A 89 51.79 12.47 0.74
C ALA A 89 52.60 13.68 0.24
N PHE A 90 52.60 14.79 0.97
CA PHE A 90 53.44 15.95 0.70
C PHE A 90 54.90 15.70 1.10
N ALA A 91 55.13 15.08 2.26
CA ALA A 91 56.46 14.67 2.70
C ALA A 91 57.12 13.75 1.67
N ALA A 92 56.36 12.79 1.11
CA ALA A 92 56.85 11.89 0.05
C ALA A 92 57.22 12.58 -1.27
N THR A 93 56.81 13.84 -1.49
CA THR A 93 57.18 14.63 -2.68
C THR A 93 58.43 15.49 -2.49
N LEU A 94 58.96 15.58 -1.27
CA LEU A 94 60.16 16.35 -0.94
C LEU A 94 61.41 15.45 -1.08
N PRO A 95 62.48 15.89 -1.80
CA PRO A 95 63.69 15.10 -2.01
C PRO A 95 64.41 14.66 -0.72
N ASP A 96 64.33 15.47 0.34
CA ASP A 96 65.01 15.27 1.62
C ASP A 96 64.01 15.20 2.78
N ALA A 97 62.98 14.35 2.66
CA ALA A 97 61.90 14.27 3.64
C ALA A 97 62.38 13.99 5.09
N ASP A 98 63.47 13.22 5.24
CA ASP A 98 64.05 12.84 6.52
C ASP A 98 64.82 13.98 7.22
N PHE A 99 65.08 15.10 6.53
CA PHE A 99 65.80 16.27 7.07
C PHE A 99 64.89 17.30 7.73
N TYR A 100 63.57 17.21 7.55
CA TYR A 100 62.62 18.15 8.13
C TYR A 100 61.98 17.55 9.37
N SER A 101 61.92 18.34 10.45
CA SER A 101 61.07 18.00 11.60
C SER A 101 59.59 18.06 11.21
N GLU A 102 58.73 17.35 11.95
CA GLU A 102 57.27 17.37 11.71
C GLU A 102 56.69 18.80 11.72
N ALA A 103 57.22 19.67 12.60
CA ALA A 103 56.80 21.06 12.69
C ALA A 103 57.17 21.87 11.42
N GLU A 104 58.35 21.65 10.85
CA GLU A 104 58.80 22.31 9.62
C GLU A 104 58.02 21.80 8.40
N LEU A 105 57.73 20.49 8.34
CA LEU A 105 56.87 19.91 7.30
C LEU A 105 55.46 20.50 7.33
N ILE A 106 54.88 20.67 8.52
CA ILE A 106 53.57 21.31 8.70
C ILE A 106 53.63 22.77 8.23
N GLN A 107 54.70 23.51 8.56
CA GLN A 107 54.85 24.91 8.14
C GLN A 107 54.96 25.03 6.62
N LEU A 108 55.83 24.25 5.97
CA LEU A 108 55.98 24.22 4.51
C LEU A 108 54.68 23.81 3.81
N TRP A 109 53.97 22.84 4.38
CA TRP A 109 52.67 22.42 3.89
C TRP A 109 51.62 23.54 4.03
N GLN A 110 51.58 24.26 5.15
CA GLN A 110 50.67 25.39 5.37
C GLN A 110 51.00 26.58 4.46
N GLU A 111 52.27 26.88 4.22
CA GLU A 111 52.70 27.93 3.29
C GLU A 111 52.21 27.64 1.86
N ARG A 112 52.27 26.36 1.44
CA ARG A 112 51.90 25.95 0.09
C ARG A 112 50.40 25.67 -0.09
N PHE A 113 49.72 25.12 0.91
CA PHE A 113 48.32 24.66 0.82
C PHE A 113 47.35 25.36 1.79
N GLY A 114 47.81 26.16 2.74
CA GLY A 114 46.96 26.80 3.76
C GLY A 114 45.89 27.74 3.19
N ARG A 115 46.19 28.48 2.10
CA ARG A 115 45.18 29.27 1.37
C ARG A 115 44.10 28.40 0.75
N ARG A 116 44.44 27.22 0.23
CA ARG A 116 43.47 26.26 -0.34
C ARG A 116 42.63 25.62 0.76
N GLN A 117 43.25 25.23 1.87
CA GLN A 117 42.55 24.64 3.02
C GLN A 117 41.54 25.62 3.63
N THR A 118 41.93 26.89 3.82
CA THR A 118 41.02 27.94 4.32
C THR A 118 39.87 28.24 3.35
N GLN A 119 40.14 28.26 2.03
CA GLN A 119 39.09 28.41 1.01
C GLN A 119 38.13 27.22 0.98
N ALA A 120 38.63 25.99 1.10
CA ALA A 120 37.85 24.77 1.20
C ALA A 120 36.97 24.78 2.46
N ALA A 121 37.54 25.14 3.62
CA ALA A 121 36.80 25.29 4.87
C ALA A 121 35.72 26.38 4.78
N ALA A 122 36.02 27.53 4.16
CA ALA A 122 35.03 28.58 3.93
C ALA A 122 33.90 28.12 2.99
N ALA A 123 34.23 27.38 1.93
CA ALA A 123 33.23 26.79 1.02
C ALA A 123 32.35 25.76 1.73
N ALA A 124 32.92 24.89 2.56
CA ALA A 124 32.20 23.93 3.39
C ALA A 124 31.25 24.63 4.38
N ARG A 125 31.71 25.68 5.08
CA ARG A 125 30.87 26.50 5.97
C ARG A 125 29.71 27.17 5.22
N ARG A 126 29.97 27.71 4.01
CA ARG A 126 28.91 28.28 3.15
C ARG A 126 27.88 27.24 2.74
N ARG A 127 28.32 26.03 2.36
CA ARG A 127 27.43 24.92 2.05
C ARG A 127 26.59 24.51 3.26
N ALA A 128 27.19 24.33 4.43
CA ALA A 128 26.49 23.96 5.65
C ALA A 128 25.40 24.99 6.02
N ARG A 129 25.70 26.29 5.92
CA ARG A 129 24.72 27.36 6.13
C ARG A 129 23.57 27.32 5.10
N LEU A 130 23.88 27.02 3.84
CA LEU A 130 22.84 26.86 2.81
C LEU A 130 21.93 25.67 3.11
N VAL A 131 22.51 24.51 3.43
CA VAL A 131 21.79 23.29 3.79
C VAL A 131 20.89 23.54 4.99
N ALA A 132 21.39 24.17 6.06
CA ALA A 132 20.59 24.51 7.23
C ALA A 132 19.37 25.37 6.86
N ARG A 133 19.58 26.45 6.08
CA ARG A 133 18.47 27.31 5.62
C ARG A 133 17.47 26.57 4.75
N GLN A 134 17.92 25.63 3.91
CA GLN A 134 17.04 24.81 3.09
C GLN A 134 16.21 23.84 3.94
N LEU A 135 16.81 23.21 4.94
CA LEU A 135 16.09 22.34 5.88
C LEU A 135 15.05 23.13 6.69
N ASP A 136 15.38 24.34 7.15
CA ASP A 136 14.43 25.23 7.83
C ASP A 136 13.26 25.63 6.90
N ALA A 137 13.56 25.94 5.65
CA ALA A 137 12.54 26.21 4.64
C ALA A 137 11.64 24.99 4.39
N LEU A 138 12.21 23.80 4.25
CA LEU A 138 11.44 22.56 4.06
C LEU A 138 10.54 22.27 5.26
N ARG A 139 11.03 22.42 6.50
CA ARG A 139 10.23 22.23 7.73
C ARG A 139 9.02 23.17 7.79
N ARG A 140 9.20 24.45 7.45
CA ARG A 140 8.09 25.43 7.41
C ARG A 140 7.09 25.10 6.31
N LEU A 141 7.56 24.71 5.13
CA LEU A 141 6.68 24.33 4.02
C LEU A 141 5.96 23.00 4.25
N GLU A 142 6.55 22.07 5.01
CA GLU A 142 5.88 20.83 5.41
C GLU A 142 4.59 21.13 6.15
N GLN A 143 4.61 22.08 7.10
CA GLN A 143 3.43 22.50 7.85
C GLN A 143 2.32 23.10 6.97
N LEU A 144 2.67 23.67 5.82
CA LEU A 144 1.72 24.35 4.92
C LEU A 144 1.21 23.45 3.78
N ALA A 145 2.05 22.52 3.30
CA ALA A 145 1.79 21.76 2.07
C ALA A 145 1.71 20.25 2.25
N ALA A 146 2.20 19.69 3.37
CA ALA A 146 2.09 18.26 3.60
C ALA A 146 0.63 17.86 3.80
N THR A 147 0.19 16.90 3.01
CA THR A 147 -1.16 16.34 3.10
C THR A 147 -1.04 14.85 3.39
N SER A 148 -1.99 14.29 4.12
CA SER A 148 -2.13 12.84 4.28
C SER A 148 -3.06 12.30 3.19
N PRO A 149 -2.80 11.10 2.64
CA PRO A 149 -3.66 10.51 1.63
C PRO A 149 -5.01 10.14 2.22
N VAL A 150 -6.10 10.55 1.56
CA VAL A 150 -7.48 10.22 1.97
C VAL A 150 -8.13 9.23 0.99
N PRO A 151 -9.14 8.45 1.41
CA PRO A 151 -9.76 7.40 0.59
C PRO A 151 -10.23 7.86 -0.79
N ASP A 152 -10.82 9.06 -0.88
CA ASP A 152 -11.38 9.63 -2.10
C ASP A 152 -10.34 10.31 -3.02
N ASP A 153 -9.07 10.36 -2.61
CA ASP A 153 -8.04 10.95 -3.45
C ASP A 153 -7.80 10.16 -4.73
N ASP A 154 -7.60 10.90 -5.83
CA ASP A 154 -7.17 10.35 -7.11
C ASP A 154 -5.75 9.76 -6.98
N ILE A 155 -5.56 8.54 -7.49
CA ILE A 155 -4.28 7.83 -7.50
C ILE A 155 -3.19 8.66 -8.20
N ARG A 156 -3.53 9.44 -9.24
CA ARG A 156 -2.60 10.33 -9.97
C ARG A 156 -2.07 11.47 -9.11
N ALA A 157 -2.72 11.78 -8.00
CA ALA A 157 -2.23 12.78 -7.07
C ALA A 157 -0.99 12.26 -6.32
N TRP A 158 -0.90 10.96 -6.05
CA TRP A 158 0.11 10.36 -5.17
C TRP A 158 1.16 9.54 -5.93
N LEU A 159 0.78 8.86 -7.01
CA LEU A 159 1.67 7.98 -7.76
C LEU A 159 2.28 8.66 -8.99
N ASP A 160 3.36 8.09 -9.53
CA ASP A 160 3.95 8.54 -10.81
C ASP A 160 2.98 8.29 -11.97
N ALA A 161 3.01 9.16 -12.97
CA ALA A 161 2.05 9.15 -14.08
C ALA A 161 1.96 7.79 -14.80
N PRO A 162 3.07 7.12 -15.16
CA PRO A 162 3.00 5.80 -15.82
C PRO A 162 2.38 4.71 -14.95
N LEU A 163 2.51 4.80 -13.62
CA LEU A 163 1.93 3.83 -12.69
C LEU A 163 0.43 4.10 -12.53
N ALA A 164 0.05 5.36 -12.32
CA ALA A 164 -1.35 5.77 -12.21
C ALA A 164 -2.14 5.45 -13.50
N GLU A 165 -1.55 5.64 -14.67
CA GLU A 165 -2.16 5.27 -15.95
C GLU A 165 -2.42 3.76 -16.07
N ARG A 166 -1.50 2.92 -15.58
CA ARG A 166 -1.67 1.45 -15.60
C ARG A 166 -2.82 1.03 -14.70
N LEU A 167 -2.93 1.64 -13.51
CA LEU A 167 -4.04 1.40 -12.58
C LEU A 167 -5.37 1.88 -13.15
N ALA A 168 -5.38 3.07 -13.78
CA ALA A 168 -6.56 3.62 -14.43
C ALA A 168 -7.09 2.73 -15.57
N ARG A 169 -6.23 2.03 -16.32
CA ARG A 169 -6.66 1.06 -17.35
C ARG A 169 -7.43 -0.14 -16.78
N VAL A 170 -7.25 -0.45 -15.50
CA VAL A 170 -8.01 -1.50 -14.79
C VAL A 170 -9.26 -0.93 -14.10
N GLY A 171 -9.52 0.37 -14.27
CA GLY A 171 -10.66 1.07 -13.67
C GLY A 171 -10.40 1.55 -12.24
N LEU A 172 -9.14 1.56 -11.79
CA LEU A 172 -8.76 2.07 -10.47
C LEU A 172 -8.41 3.55 -10.59
N VAL A 173 -9.22 4.42 -10.00
CA VAL A 173 -9.03 5.87 -10.02
C VAL A 173 -8.77 6.42 -8.63
N ARG A 174 -9.41 5.86 -7.59
CA ARG A 174 -9.29 6.34 -6.20
C ARG A 174 -8.45 5.41 -5.32
N LEU A 175 -7.84 5.96 -4.26
CA LEU A 175 -7.06 5.17 -3.32
C LEU A 175 -7.88 4.09 -2.60
N GLN A 176 -9.12 4.38 -2.23
CA GLN A 176 -10.02 3.38 -1.61
C GLN A 176 -10.32 2.18 -2.52
N GLU A 177 -10.47 2.44 -3.83
CA GLU A 177 -10.70 1.39 -4.82
C GLU A 177 -9.48 0.49 -4.93
N LEU A 178 -8.29 1.06 -4.88
CA LEU A 178 -7.04 0.33 -4.86
C LEU A 178 -6.91 -0.55 -3.60
N VAL A 179 -7.18 -0.01 -2.41
CA VAL A 179 -7.17 -0.78 -1.15
C VAL A 179 -8.18 -1.94 -1.21
N ALA A 180 -9.41 -1.66 -1.65
CA ALA A 180 -10.45 -2.68 -1.80
C ALA A 180 -10.07 -3.75 -2.86
N PHE A 181 -9.45 -3.34 -3.96
CA PHE A 181 -8.97 -4.23 -5.02
C PHE A 181 -7.87 -5.16 -4.52
N ILE A 182 -6.88 -4.61 -3.79
CA ILE A 182 -5.79 -5.38 -3.18
C ILE A 182 -6.35 -6.39 -2.17
N ASN A 183 -7.26 -5.95 -1.29
CA ASN A 183 -7.90 -6.84 -0.32
C ASN A 183 -8.75 -7.94 -0.98
N ARG A 184 -9.40 -7.66 -2.10
CA ARG A 184 -10.21 -8.64 -2.85
C ARG A 184 -9.35 -9.69 -3.55
N HIS A 185 -8.23 -9.30 -4.15
CA HIS A 185 -7.40 -10.18 -4.96
C HIS A 185 -6.21 -10.79 -4.20
N GLY A 186 -5.92 -10.32 -2.99
CA GLY A 186 -4.84 -10.80 -2.16
C GLY A 186 -3.45 -10.48 -2.73
N TYR A 187 -2.44 -11.19 -2.25
CA TYR A 187 -1.02 -10.93 -2.53
C TYR A 187 -0.68 -10.78 -4.03
N ARG A 188 -1.32 -11.58 -4.90
CA ARG A 188 -1.06 -11.62 -6.34
C ARG A 188 -1.90 -10.64 -7.17
N TRP A 189 -2.52 -9.63 -6.55
CA TRP A 189 -3.33 -8.61 -7.24
C TRP A 189 -2.60 -7.97 -8.42
N TYR A 190 -1.27 -7.80 -8.31
CA TYR A 190 -0.42 -7.18 -9.32
C TYR A 190 -0.47 -7.90 -10.68
N ARG A 191 -0.75 -9.21 -10.71
CA ARG A 191 -0.88 -9.98 -11.97
C ARG A 191 -2.08 -9.53 -12.80
N ARG A 192 -3.06 -8.86 -12.20
CA ARG A 192 -4.23 -8.31 -12.88
C ARG A 192 -3.98 -6.93 -13.46
N VAL A 193 -2.88 -6.27 -13.10
CA VAL A 193 -2.52 -4.96 -13.63
C VAL A 193 -1.36 -5.09 -14.62
N PRO A 194 -1.56 -4.73 -15.90
CA PRO A 194 -0.52 -4.87 -16.91
C PRO A 194 0.76 -4.10 -16.54
N ARG A 195 1.91 -4.74 -16.72
CA ARG A 195 3.25 -4.14 -16.52
C ARG A 195 3.49 -3.61 -15.10
N ILE A 196 2.87 -4.22 -14.08
CA ILE A 196 3.26 -4.05 -12.68
C ILE A 196 3.92 -5.34 -12.20
N GLY A 197 5.18 -5.25 -11.78
CA GLY A 197 5.91 -6.36 -11.17
C GLY A 197 5.64 -6.48 -9.67
N GLU A 198 5.99 -7.62 -9.09
CA GLU A 198 5.79 -7.92 -7.67
C GLU A 198 6.43 -6.89 -6.76
N GLU A 199 7.70 -6.51 -6.99
CA GLU A 199 8.37 -5.51 -6.16
C GLU A 199 7.66 -4.16 -6.16
N GLY A 200 7.20 -3.69 -7.32
CA GLY A 200 6.50 -2.42 -7.44
C GLY A 200 5.16 -2.45 -6.70
N ALA A 201 4.45 -3.58 -6.82
CA ALA A 201 3.22 -3.80 -6.09
C ALA A 201 3.42 -3.88 -4.58
N MET A 202 4.49 -4.54 -4.11
CA MET A 202 4.80 -4.62 -2.68
C MET A 202 5.25 -3.29 -2.11
N ARG A 203 6.01 -2.48 -2.87
CA ARG A 203 6.32 -1.09 -2.49
C ARG A 203 5.05 -0.26 -2.33
N LEU A 204 4.09 -0.41 -3.24
CA LEU A 204 2.82 0.29 -3.16
C LEU A 204 1.97 -0.20 -1.97
N ALA A 205 1.89 -1.51 -1.75
CA ALA A 205 1.16 -2.09 -0.61
C ALA A 205 1.76 -1.66 0.74
N ARG A 206 3.09 -1.61 0.85
CA ARG A 206 3.77 -1.09 2.05
C ARG A 206 3.37 0.34 2.35
N TRP A 207 3.42 1.22 1.35
CA TRP A 207 3.03 2.62 1.51
C TRP A 207 1.55 2.80 1.87
N LEU A 208 0.66 2.00 1.30
CA LEU A 208 -0.75 1.99 1.71
C LEU A 208 -0.90 1.56 3.19
N GLY A 209 -0.13 0.57 3.64
CA GLY A 209 -0.11 0.13 5.03
C GLY A 209 0.46 1.17 6.00
N GLU A 210 1.44 1.98 5.59
CA GLU A 210 1.93 3.14 6.37
C GLU A 210 0.83 4.21 6.60
N HIS A 211 -0.25 4.15 5.82
CA HIS A 211 -1.38 5.07 5.88
C HIS A 211 -2.69 4.37 6.27
N GLU A 212 -2.61 3.25 6.98
CA GLU A 212 -3.75 2.46 7.45
C GLU A 212 -4.80 3.30 8.18
N ALA A 213 -4.39 4.23 9.04
CA ALA A 213 -5.30 5.08 9.81
C ALA A 213 -6.22 5.94 8.94
N SER A 214 -5.81 6.27 7.71
CA SER A 214 -6.58 7.11 6.78
C SER A 214 -7.22 6.31 5.65
N LEU A 215 -6.47 5.38 5.04
CA LEU A 215 -6.90 4.62 3.87
C LEU A 215 -7.61 3.30 4.20
N GLY A 216 -7.51 2.86 5.46
CA GLY A 216 -7.99 1.58 5.93
C GLY A 216 -6.95 0.46 5.81
N ILE A 217 -7.33 -0.70 6.36
CA ILE A 217 -6.40 -1.82 6.60
C ILE A 217 -6.21 -2.64 5.31
N LEU A 218 -4.95 -2.91 4.98
CA LEU A 218 -4.60 -4.00 4.07
C LEU A 218 -4.56 -5.31 4.84
N ARG A 219 -5.43 -6.25 4.46
CA ARG A 219 -5.56 -7.55 5.12
C ARG A 219 -4.28 -8.37 4.93
N LEU A 220 -4.01 -9.25 5.89
CA LEU A 220 -2.78 -10.04 5.95
C LEU A 220 -2.52 -10.84 4.66
N HIS A 221 -3.55 -11.47 4.07
CA HIS A 221 -3.44 -12.23 2.82
C HIS A 221 -3.15 -11.37 1.58
N ALA A 222 -3.24 -10.04 1.71
CA ALA A 222 -2.95 -9.09 0.65
C ALA A 222 -1.50 -8.60 0.67
N VAL A 223 -0.84 -8.67 1.83
CA VAL A 223 0.55 -8.24 2.04
C VAL A 223 1.53 -9.41 2.19
N VAL A 224 1.06 -10.58 2.63
CA VAL A 224 1.87 -11.79 2.79
C VAL A 224 1.36 -12.92 1.88
N PRO A 225 2.26 -13.68 1.22
CA PRO A 225 1.84 -14.85 0.45
C PRO A 225 1.11 -15.87 1.33
N LEU A 226 -0.01 -16.41 0.85
CA LEU A 226 -0.80 -17.42 1.58
C LEU A 226 0.02 -18.63 2.05
N ALA A 227 1.04 -19.05 1.28
CA ALA A 227 1.91 -20.16 1.65
C ALA A 227 2.73 -19.93 2.93
N ARG A 228 2.91 -18.67 3.34
CA ARG A 228 3.61 -18.30 4.58
C ARG A 228 2.66 -18.04 5.75
N LEU A 229 1.35 -18.07 5.50
CA LEU A 229 0.34 -17.79 6.51
C LEU A 229 -0.18 -19.08 7.09
N GLN A 230 -0.22 -19.14 8.42
CA GLN A 230 -0.93 -20.20 9.11
C GLN A 230 -2.44 -19.90 9.11
N ARG A 231 -3.27 -20.95 9.18
CA ARG A 231 -4.73 -20.82 9.06
C ARG A 231 -5.34 -19.97 10.17
N ASP A 232 -4.82 -20.10 11.38
CA ASP A 232 -5.16 -19.30 12.55
C ASP A 232 -4.91 -17.80 12.32
N GLN A 233 -3.79 -17.42 11.69
CA GLN A 233 -3.47 -16.02 11.36
C GLN A 233 -4.44 -15.39 10.35
N LEU A 234 -5.10 -16.22 9.52
CA LEU A 234 -6.12 -15.79 8.57
C LEU A 234 -7.53 -15.80 9.15
N THR A 235 -7.71 -16.42 10.31
CA THR A 235 -9.01 -16.61 10.94
C THR A 235 -9.19 -15.50 11.97
N PRO A 236 -10.07 -14.50 11.73
CA PRO A 236 -10.27 -13.46 12.73
C PRO A 236 -10.88 -14.06 14.00
N PRO A 237 -10.76 -13.40 15.16
CA PRO A 237 -11.12 -13.99 16.45
C PRO A 237 -12.58 -14.46 16.48
N PRO A 238 -12.89 -15.47 17.32
CA PRO A 238 -14.25 -15.94 17.51
C PRO A 238 -15.16 -14.81 17.97
N THR A 239 -16.36 -14.71 17.38
CA THR A 239 -17.31 -13.64 17.67
C THR A 239 -18.75 -14.15 17.57
N PHE A 240 -19.68 -13.34 18.07
CA PHE A 240 -21.11 -13.59 17.97
C PHE A 240 -21.65 -13.15 16.59
N GLY A 241 -22.77 -13.73 16.16
CA GLY A 241 -23.47 -13.37 14.92
C GLY A 241 -23.29 -14.40 13.80
N VAL A 242 -23.58 -13.97 12.56
CA VAL A 242 -23.47 -14.85 11.37
C VAL A 242 -22.02 -14.91 10.92
N VAL A 243 -21.31 -15.94 11.38
CA VAL A 243 -19.92 -16.22 11.04
C VAL A 243 -19.73 -17.70 10.73
N PRO A 244 -18.65 -18.09 10.02
CA PRO A 244 -18.28 -19.50 9.86
C PRO A 244 -18.22 -20.21 11.22
N ILE A 245 -18.59 -21.49 11.27
CA ILE A 245 -18.74 -22.24 12.52
C ILE A 245 -17.45 -22.30 13.34
N GLU A 246 -16.29 -22.27 12.66
CA GLU A 246 -14.96 -22.24 13.28
C GLU A 246 -14.72 -20.95 14.09
N ARG A 247 -15.47 -19.89 13.81
CA ARG A 247 -15.40 -18.58 14.48
C ARG A 247 -16.61 -18.27 15.34
N LEU A 248 -17.62 -19.12 15.32
CA LEU A 248 -18.85 -18.87 16.05
C LEU A 248 -18.59 -19.00 17.54
N ARG A 249 -18.79 -17.90 18.28
CA ARG A 249 -18.92 -17.93 19.73
C ARG A 249 -20.41 -17.88 20.07
N LEU A 250 -20.89 -18.84 20.85
CA LEU A 250 -22.27 -18.87 21.33
C LEU A 250 -22.34 -18.29 22.76
N PRO A 251 -23.38 -17.51 23.10
CA PRO A 251 -23.67 -17.19 24.50
C PRO A 251 -23.90 -18.47 25.30
N GLU A 252 -23.51 -18.50 26.58
CA GLU A 252 -23.60 -19.72 27.40
C GLU A 252 -25.03 -20.27 27.48
N ALA A 253 -26.02 -19.39 27.62
CA ALA A 253 -27.44 -19.73 27.61
C ALA A 253 -27.92 -20.42 26.31
N LEU A 254 -27.21 -20.23 25.20
CA LEU A 254 -27.50 -20.82 23.89
C LEU A 254 -26.47 -21.88 23.48
N SER A 255 -25.59 -22.30 24.39
CA SER A 255 -24.60 -23.34 24.12
C SER A 255 -25.24 -24.72 23.90
N GLY A 256 -26.47 -24.91 24.38
CA GLY A 256 -27.18 -26.19 24.33
C GLY A 256 -26.66 -27.23 25.33
N ARG A 257 -25.74 -26.86 26.24
CA ARG A 257 -25.16 -27.76 27.26
C ARG A 257 -26.22 -28.43 28.14
N GLU A 258 -27.26 -27.70 28.49
CA GLU A 258 -28.38 -28.17 29.32
C GLU A 258 -29.64 -28.49 28.49
N GLY A 259 -29.50 -28.66 27.17
CA GLY A 259 -30.61 -28.92 26.27
C GLY A 259 -31.31 -30.26 26.58
N SER A 260 -32.64 -30.25 26.64
CA SER A 260 -33.47 -31.43 26.92
C SER A 260 -33.29 -32.59 25.92
N ASN A 261 -32.77 -32.31 24.73
CA ASN A 261 -32.51 -33.30 23.68
C ASN A 261 -31.13 -33.96 23.79
N ARG A 262 -30.35 -33.70 24.85
CA ARG A 262 -29.06 -34.36 25.08
C ARG A 262 -29.23 -35.71 25.78
N ALA A 263 -28.64 -36.74 25.19
CA ALA A 263 -28.50 -38.03 25.86
C ALA A 263 -27.45 -37.95 26.99
N PRO A 264 -27.56 -38.79 28.03
CA PRO A 264 -26.52 -38.90 29.06
C PRO A 264 -25.15 -39.19 28.45
N ALA A 265 -24.09 -38.57 28.98
CA ALA A 265 -22.73 -38.66 28.43
C ALA A 265 -22.22 -40.10 28.28
N THR A 266 -22.63 -41.01 29.17
CA THR A 266 -22.31 -42.45 29.12
C THR A 266 -22.86 -43.17 27.90
N ARG A 267 -23.88 -42.62 27.24
CA ARG A 267 -24.49 -43.16 26.01
C ARG A 267 -23.97 -42.46 24.74
N CYS A 268 -23.20 -41.39 24.88
CA CYS A 268 -22.70 -40.61 23.74
C CYS A 268 -21.40 -41.21 23.19
N LYS A 269 -21.33 -41.36 21.87
CA LYS A 269 -20.11 -41.82 21.17
C LYS A 269 -19.08 -40.72 20.94
N ILE A 270 -19.46 -39.46 21.18
CA ILE A 270 -18.61 -38.27 21.06
C ILE A 270 -18.58 -37.56 22.41
N ALA A 271 -17.42 -37.02 22.79
CA ALA A 271 -17.21 -36.33 24.06
C ALA A 271 -17.63 -34.84 24.03
N ALA A 272 -18.69 -34.51 23.27
CA ALA A 272 -19.14 -33.13 23.07
C ALA A 272 -20.04 -32.64 24.22
N ARG A 273 -19.66 -31.51 24.83
CA ARG A 273 -20.31 -30.93 26.02
C ARG A 273 -21.37 -29.89 25.68
N ASN A 274 -21.31 -29.32 24.48
CA ASN A 274 -22.25 -28.30 23.98
C ASN A 274 -22.54 -28.54 22.48
N ASP A 275 -23.49 -27.80 21.91
CA ASP A 275 -24.00 -28.05 20.55
C ASP A 275 -22.92 -27.73 19.52
N HIS A 276 -22.12 -26.70 19.79
CA HIS A 276 -21.00 -26.30 18.94
C HIS A 276 -19.96 -27.41 18.79
N GLU A 277 -19.51 -28.00 19.91
CA GLU A 277 -18.60 -29.16 19.91
C GLU A 277 -19.20 -30.38 19.21
N ALA A 278 -20.51 -30.61 19.35
CA ALA A 278 -21.18 -31.74 18.72
C ALA A 278 -21.20 -31.60 17.19
N VAL A 279 -21.48 -30.39 16.68
CA VAL A 279 -21.44 -30.11 15.24
C VAL A 279 -20.00 -30.14 14.71
N GLN A 280 -19.03 -29.62 15.47
CA GLN A 280 -17.62 -29.72 15.09
C GLN A 280 -17.16 -31.18 14.96
N ALA A 281 -17.45 -32.03 15.96
CA ALA A 281 -17.12 -33.46 15.92
C ALA A 281 -17.80 -34.16 14.72
N TRP A 282 -19.05 -33.80 14.41
CA TRP A 282 -19.75 -34.33 13.25
C TRP A 282 -19.13 -33.88 11.91
N LEU A 283 -18.68 -32.63 11.82
CA LEU A 283 -17.99 -32.11 10.64
C LEU A 283 -16.63 -32.78 10.44
N GLU A 284 -15.86 -32.99 11.52
CA GLU A 284 -14.57 -33.66 11.47
C GLU A 284 -14.67 -35.10 10.95
N LEU A 285 -15.70 -35.85 11.40
CA LEU A 285 -15.98 -37.19 10.89
C LEU A 285 -16.26 -37.20 9.37
N ARG A 286 -16.72 -36.08 8.82
CA ARG A 286 -17.08 -35.92 7.40
C ARG A 286 -16.04 -35.16 6.60
N ARG A 287 -14.93 -34.73 7.20
CA ARG A 287 -13.83 -34.14 6.45
C ARG A 287 -13.30 -35.24 5.52
N PRO A 288 -13.30 -35.02 4.20
CA PRO A 288 -12.64 -35.96 3.31
C PRO A 288 -11.19 -36.06 3.76
N VAL A 289 -10.70 -37.28 3.96
CA VAL A 289 -9.27 -37.52 4.12
C VAL A 289 -8.64 -36.90 2.88
N ALA A 290 -7.74 -35.93 3.07
CA ALA A 290 -7.02 -35.37 1.95
C ALA A 290 -6.22 -36.52 1.34
N ASP A 291 -6.59 -36.93 0.14
CA ASP A 291 -5.83 -37.90 -0.63
C ASP A 291 -4.44 -37.33 -0.80
N THR A 292 -3.46 -37.88 -0.08
CA THR A 292 -2.06 -37.57 -0.30
C THR A 292 -1.65 -38.20 -1.63
N GLY A 293 -1.82 -37.43 -2.70
CA GLY A 293 -1.22 -37.68 -4.01
C GLY A 293 -2.13 -38.41 -5.01
N ASN A 294 -2.45 -37.69 -6.10
CA ASN A 294 -2.92 -38.20 -7.40
C ASN A 294 -4.14 -39.14 -7.43
N ALA A 295 -5.32 -38.57 -7.68
CA ALA A 295 -6.22 -39.07 -8.73
C ALA A 295 -7.35 -38.06 -9.01
N HIS A 296 -7.46 -37.64 -10.26
CA HIS A 296 -8.76 -37.21 -10.78
C HIS A 296 -9.68 -38.45 -10.87
N THR A 297 -10.99 -38.20 -10.83
CA THR A 297 -12.14 -39.11 -11.03
C THR A 297 -12.51 -40.08 -9.90
N GLY A 298 -13.68 -39.83 -9.31
CA GLY A 298 -14.43 -40.79 -8.50
C GLY A 298 -15.18 -40.14 -7.34
N ALA A 299 -16.45 -39.77 -7.56
CA ALA A 299 -17.33 -39.32 -6.48
C ALA A 299 -17.50 -40.42 -5.42
N PRO A 300 -17.24 -40.19 -4.12
CA PRO A 300 -17.47 -41.21 -3.11
C PRO A 300 -18.96 -41.25 -2.76
N THR A 301 -19.65 -42.27 -3.23
CA THR A 301 -20.97 -42.68 -2.72
C THR A 301 -20.85 -42.95 -1.22
N ALA A 302 -21.62 -42.20 -0.42
CA ALA A 302 -21.73 -42.38 1.01
C ALA A 302 -22.19 -43.82 1.34
N ARG A 303 -21.30 -44.65 1.89
CA ARG A 303 -21.69 -45.91 2.54
C ARG A 303 -22.55 -45.57 3.75
N ARG A 304 -23.81 -46.02 3.73
CA ARG A 304 -24.67 -46.10 4.92
C ARG A 304 -24.00 -47.08 5.92
N PRO A 305 -23.85 -46.74 7.20
CA PRO A 305 -23.43 -47.74 8.17
C PRO A 305 -24.58 -48.72 8.40
N ASN A 306 -24.36 -49.97 8.02
CA ASN A 306 -25.25 -51.08 8.32
C ASN A 306 -25.07 -51.40 9.82
N ALA A 307 -26.06 -51.05 10.65
CA ALA A 307 -26.09 -51.44 12.04
C ALA A 307 -26.80 -52.79 12.16
N SER A 308 -26.03 -53.89 12.11
CA SER A 308 -26.51 -55.18 12.58
C SER A 308 -26.53 -55.16 14.11
N CYS A 309 -27.71 -55.03 14.70
CA CYS A 309 -27.93 -55.29 16.11
C CYS A 309 -27.95 -56.81 16.36
N SER A 310 -26.81 -57.39 16.74
CA SER A 310 -26.76 -58.66 17.46
C SER A 310 -26.86 -58.38 18.96
N GLY A 311 -28.09 -58.22 19.45
CA GLY A 311 -28.39 -58.00 20.87
C GLY A 311 -29.59 -58.84 21.28
N ARG A 312 -29.30 -59.89 22.06
CA ARG A 312 -30.23 -60.90 22.58
C ARG A 312 -31.42 -60.25 23.30
N CYS A 313 -32.63 -60.57 22.87
CA CYS A 313 -33.87 -60.18 23.55
C CYS A 313 -34.04 -60.99 24.83
N SER A 314 -34.17 -60.31 25.97
CA SER A 314 -34.76 -60.84 27.19
C SER A 314 -36.04 -60.06 27.46
N SER A 315 -37.17 -60.74 27.26
CA SER A 315 -38.50 -60.55 27.86
C SER A 315 -38.77 -59.27 28.66
N GLY A 316 -39.72 -58.48 28.16
CA GLY A 316 -40.35 -57.39 28.90
C GLY A 316 -41.37 -56.65 28.03
N ALA A 317 -42.59 -57.18 27.96
CA ALA A 317 -43.68 -56.61 27.19
C ALA A 317 -44.08 -55.21 27.71
N SER A 318 -44.03 -54.20 26.84
CA SER A 318 -44.99 -53.09 26.87
C SER A 318 -44.91 -52.27 25.58
N ARG A 319 -46.09 -52.12 24.97
CA ARG A 319 -46.41 -51.47 23.70
C ARG A 319 -45.73 -50.11 23.53
N CYS A 320 -45.21 -49.84 22.34
CA CYS A 320 -45.46 -48.55 21.67
C CYS A 320 -44.94 -48.52 20.21
N ARG A 321 -45.82 -48.00 19.33
CA ARG A 321 -45.61 -47.55 17.93
C ARG A 321 -45.64 -48.68 16.88
N ARG A 322 -46.01 -48.43 15.61
CA ARG A 322 -46.10 -47.18 14.83
C ARG A 322 -46.92 -47.47 13.58
N SER A 323 -47.90 -46.65 13.27
CA SER A 323 -48.43 -46.53 11.90
C SER A 323 -47.40 -45.77 11.05
N MET A 324 -46.98 -46.39 9.94
CA MET A 324 -46.22 -45.73 8.88
C MET A 324 -47.20 -45.09 7.89
N ALA A 325 -47.01 -43.80 7.61
CA ALA A 325 -47.42 -43.17 6.37
C ALA A 325 -46.31 -42.19 5.97
N PRO A 326 -45.79 -42.25 4.73
CA PRO A 326 -44.79 -41.30 4.25
C PRO A 326 -45.49 -40.09 3.62
N THR A 327 -45.31 -38.90 4.19
CA THR A 327 -45.68 -37.65 3.52
C THR A 327 -44.47 -37.13 2.76
N ALA A 328 -44.56 -37.12 1.44
CA ALA A 328 -43.62 -36.48 0.54
C ALA A 328 -43.61 -34.96 0.77
N TRP A 329 -42.43 -34.37 0.95
CA TRP A 329 -42.22 -32.93 0.84
C TRP A 329 -41.70 -32.63 -0.57
N SER A 330 -42.58 -32.10 -1.41
CA SER A 330 -42.23 -31.53 -2.72
C SER A 330 -41.66 -30.13 -2.52
N THR A 331 -40.40 -29.95 -2.85
CA THR A 331 -39.73 -28.66 -2.99
C THR A 331 -40.20 -27.98 -4.28
N ALA A 332 -40.98 -26.91 -4.14
CA ALA A 332 -41.30 -25.97 -5.21
C ALA A 332 -40.07 -25.08 -5.46
N ALA A 333 -39.45 -25.23 -6.64
CA ALA A 333 -38.47 -24.29 -7.17
C ALA A 333 -39.18 -23.27 -8.07
N SER A 334 -39.43 -22.07 -7.54
CA SER A 334 -39.86 -20.92 -8.32
C SER A 334 -38.69 -20.38 -9.16
N SER A 335 -38.85 -20.37 -10.48
CA SER A 335 -38.06 -19.55 -11.38
C SER A 335 -38.97 -18.94 -12.45
N ARG A 336 -39.06 -17.61 -12.46
CA ARG A 336 -38.96 -16.70 -13.62
C ARG A 336 -39.70 -15.38 -13.38
N SER A 337 -38.93 -14.32 -13.59
CA SER A 337 -39.28 -12.90 -13.51
C SER A 337 -40.34 -12.45 -14.52
N PRO A 338 -40.98 -11.29 -14.31
CA PRO A 338 -42.04 -10.77 -15.17
C PRO A 338 -41.53 -9.79 -16.26
N GLY A 339 -42.18 -9.86 -17.44
CA GLY A 339 -42.64 -8.71 -18.22
C GLY A 339 -41.65 -7.94 -19.12
N ARG A 340 -41.83 -8.06 -20.46
CA ARG A 340 -42.28 -6.99 -21.39
C ARG A 340 -41.90 -7.28 -22.85
N CYS A 341 -42.93 -7.45 -23.68
CA CYS A 341 -43.00 -7.20 -25.13
C CYS A 341 -44.39 -6.56 -25.35
N GLY A 342 -44.69 -5.60 -26.21
CA GLY A 342 -43.96 -4.81 -27.18
C GLY A 342 -45.02 -4.00 -27.97
N SER A 343 -44.77 -2.70 -28.19
CA SER A 343 -45.48 -1.82 -29.14
C SER A 343 -44.61 -0.55 -29.26
N ALA A 344 -44.47 0.21 -30.34
CA ALA A 344 -44.85 0.11 -31.74
C ALA A 344 -43.85 0.99 -32.53
N ARG A 345 -43.85 0.87 -33.86
CA ARG A 345 -43.04 1.63 -34.82
C ARG A 345 -43.30 3.14 -34.73
N SER A 346 -42.28 3.94 -35.04
CA SER A 346 -42.35 5.08 -35.96
C SER A 346 -40.93 5.54 -36.35
N ARG A 347 -40.73 5.80 -37.64
CA ARG A 347 -39.48 6.20 -38.31
C ARG A 347 -39.56 7.71 -38.69
N PRO A 348 -38.55 8.34 -39.32
CA PRO A 348 -37.95 9.59 -38.86
C PRO A 348 -38.33 10.83 -39.70
N SER A 349 -37.97 12.02 -39.20
CA SER A 349 -37.92 13.25 -40.01
C SER A 349 -36.57 13.95 -39.88
N ALA A 350 -35.92 14.14 -41.03
CA ALA A 350 -34.75 14.95 -41.24
C ALA A 350 -35.05 16.45 -41.13
N GLY A 351 -34.03 17.25 -40.81
CA GLY A 351 -34.07 18.71 -40.88
C GLY A 351 -32.69 19.30 -40.61
N ALA A 352 -32.01 19.69 -41.68
CA ALA A 352 -30.71 20.35 -41.69
C ALA A 352 -30.76 21.75 -41.03
N ASN A 353 -29.66 22.22 -40.44
CA ASN A 353 -29.12 23.52 -40.87
C ASN A 353 -27.67 23.79 -40.46
N THR A 354 -27.00 24.43 -41.40
CA THR A 354 -25.64 24.98 -41.46
C THR A 354 -25.49 26.29 -40.69
N GLY A 355 -24.27 26.64 -40.25
CA GLY A 355 -23.93 28.02 -39.87
C GLY A 355 -22.60 28.16 -39.12
N GLY A 356 -21.58 28.74 -39.78
CA GLY A 356 -20.22 28.95 -39.26
C GLY A 356 -20.04 30.11 -38.26
N PRO A 357 -18.78 30.44 -37.89
CA PRO A 357 -18.47 31.24 -36.71
C PRO A 357 -18.39 32.75 -36.99
N SER A 358 -19.00 33.57 -36.12
CA SER A 358 -18.84 35.03 -36.12
C SER A 358 -17.79 35.48 -35.10
N ARG A 359 -16.87 36.32 -35.58
CA ARG A 359 -15.84 37.02 -34.80
C ARG A 359 -16.49 38.14 -33.98
N GLY A 360 -16.17 38.21 -32.68
CA GLY A 360 -16.54 39.33 -31.81
C GLY A 360 -15.31 39.87 -31.08
N ARG A 361 -14.84 41.03 -31.54
CA ARG A 361 -13.71 41.82 -31.03
C ARG A 361 -14.24 42.76 -29.94
N TRP A 362 -13.65 42.78 -28.74
CA TRP A 362 -13.93 43.82 -27.73
C TRP A 362 -12.64 44.35 -27.10
N HIS A 363 -12.48 45.67 -27.17
CA HIS A 363 -11.39 46.46 -26.59
C HIS A 363 -11.63 46.73 -25.08
N PRO A 364 -10.56 47.02 -24.30
CA PRO A 364 -10.66 47.31 -22.87
C PRO A 364 -10.93 48.80 -22.58
N VAL A 365 -11.83 49.07 -21.63
CA VAL A 365 -12.08 50.40 -21.05
C VAL A 365 -11.09 50.66 -19.92
N ARG A 366 -10.35 51.78 -20.02
CA ARG A 366 -9.54 52.37 -18.94
C ARG A 366 -10.45 53.25 -18.06
N GLY A 367 -10.44 53.02 -16.74
CA GLY A 367 -10.99 53.95 -15.75
C GLY A 367 -9.88 54.37 -14.78
N GLY A 368 -9.56 55.67 -14.78
CA GLY A 368 -8.75 56.33 -13.74
C GLY A 368 -9.63 56.85 -12.58
N PRO A 369 -9.04 57.24 -11.43
CA PRO A 369 -9.78 57.50 -10.19
C PRO A 369 -10.13 58.98 -10.01
N PRO A 370 -11.16 59.32 -9.21
CA PRO A 370 -11.31 60.67 -8.69
C PRO A 370 -10.68 60.82 -7.29
N ARG A 371 -10.49 62.10 -6.97
CA ARG A 371 -9.73 62.71 -5.87
C ARG A 371 -10.29 62.46 -4.48
#